data_AF-A0A973HIF4-F1
#
_entry.id   AF-A0A973HIF4-F1
#
_cell.length_a   1.000
_cell.length_b   1.000
_cell.length_c   1.000
_cell.angle_alpha   90.00
_cell.angle_beta   90.00
_cell.angle_gamma   90.00
#
_symmetry.space_group_name_H-M   'P 1'
#
loop_
_entity.id
_entity.type
_entity.pdbx_description
1 polymer ?
#
loop_
_entity_poly.entity_id
_entity_poly.type
_entity_poly.pdbx_seq_one_letter_code
_entity_poly.pdbx_strand_id
1 'polypeptide(L)'
;MNKKNLEAWQKAPVKIVSEAIQHTNKQNEEDNLIAFLLLDVGTEMLLKTYLGLPKKITGSITSEDERYSIIRKGFHDVIEGVKNSRQGISAKDLARVEFFHGIRNKLYHQGNGLTVQRVHLEEYISVIKTLFKQLLKVDLDVQLSNSSLTKEEAERISLIKADIHESLKLTRIKRKDLELCCNLVVETVAPKLLLPSFIRNFTNFRKEAFSEDDYILKEMRSSLTKGYQMILMNV
;
A
#
# COMPACT_ATOMS: atom_id res chain seq x y z
N MET A 1 7.66 6.67 -9.31
CA MET A 1 8.02 5.82 -10.47
C MET A 1 6.92 5.95 -11.50
N ASN A 2 7.23 6.39 -12.73
CA ASN A 2 6.22 6.65 -13.77
C ASN A 2 5.56 5.34 -14.23
N LYS A 3 4.24 5.34 -14.47
CA LYS A 3 3.50 4.23 -15.05
C LYS A 3 4.20 3.82 -16.35
N LYS A 4 4.74 2.59 -16.42
CA LYS A 4 5.33 2.09 -17.67
C LYS A 4 4.21 2.05 -18.71
N ASN A 5 4.40 2.73 -19.84
CA ASN A 5 3.39 2.76 -20.89
C ASN A 5 3.09 1.33 -21.33
N LEU A 6 1.82 0.94 -21.25
CA LEU A 6 1.39 -0.42 -21.59
C LEU A 6 1.23 -0.53 -23.10
N GLU A 7 1.75 -1.62 -23.64
CA GLU A 7 1.48 -2.01 -25.03
C GLU A 7 -0.02 -2.23 -25.23
N ALA A 8 -0.50 -2.05 -26.46
CA ALA A 8 -1.93 -2.12 -26.76
C ALA A 8 -2.58 -3.44 -26.28
N TRP A 9 -1.89 -4.56 -26.47
CA TRP A 9 -2.36 -5.89 -26.06
C TRP A 9 -2.31 -6.12 -24.54
N GLN A 10 -1.52 -5.34 -23.79
CA GLN A 10 -1.43 -5.45 -22.33
C GLN A 10 -2.59 -4.72 -21.63
N LYS A 11 -3.16 -3.69 -22.26
CA LYS A 11 -4.11 -2.77 -21.61
C LYS A 11 -5.36 -3.48 -21.08
N ALA A 12 -5.98 -4.32 -21.90
CA ALA A 12 -7.20 -5.02 -21.50
C ALA A 12 -6.97 -5.97 -20.31
N PRO A 13 -6.01 -6.92 -20.34
CA PRO A 13 -5.82 -7.85 -19.23
C PRO A 13 -5.37 -7.14 -17.96
N VAL A 14 -4.50 -6.12 -18.07
CA VAL A 14 -4.13 -5.30 -16.92
C VAL A 14 -5.35 -4.60 -16.34
N LYS A 15 -6.20 -3.96 -17.16
CA LYS A 15 -7.38 -3.24 -16.67
C LYS A 15 -8.33 -4.15 -15.88
N ILE A 16 -8.66 -5.34 -16.40
CA ILE A 16 -9.60 -6.25 -15.73
C ILE A 16 -9.02 -6.71 -14.39
N VAL A 17 -7.75 -7.10 -14.35
CA VAL A 17 -7.13 -7.57 -13.10
C VAL A 17 -6.91 -6.43 -12.11
N SER A 18 -6.60 -5.22 -12.58
CA SER A 18 -6.56 -4.03 -11.73
C SER A 18 -7.90 -3.76 -11.06
N GLU A 19 -9.00 -3.85 -11.82
CA GLU A 19 -10.36 -3.68 -11.29
C GLU A 19 -10.66 -4.76 -10.23
N ALA A 20 -10.33 -6.02 -10.53
CA ALA A 20 -10.49 -7.13 -9.58
C ALA A 20 -9.76 -6.85 -8.25
N ILE A 21 -8.52 -6.37 -8.33
CA ILE A 21 -7.72 -6.01 -7.15
C ILE A 21 -8.36 -4.84 -6.38
N GLN A 22 -8.94 -3.85 -7.06
CA GLN A 22 -9.65 -2.77 -6.37
C GLN A 22 -10.87 -3.27 -5.59
N HIS A 23 -11.64 -4.21 -6.15
CA HIS A 23 -12.74 -4.84 -5.42
C HIS A 23 -12.24 -5.56 -4.15
N THR A 24 -11.08 -6.23 -4.18
CA THR A 24 -10.53 -6.90 -2.97
C THR A 24 -10.26 -5.96 -1.80
N ASN A 25 -10.01 -4.67 -2.07
CA ASN A 25 -9.72 -3.69 -1.03
C ASN A 25 -10.95 -3.28 -0.21
N LYS A 26 -12.17 -3.56 -0.69
CA LYS A 26 -13.43 -3.19 -0.03
C LYS A 26 -13.86 -4.18 1.06
N GLN A 27 -13.19 -5.34 1.15
CA GLN A 27 -13.28 -6.30 2.26
C GLN A 27 -14.69 -6.78 2.64
N ASN A 28 -15.61 -6.86 1.68
CA ASN A 28 -16.93 -7.48 1.87
C ASN A 28 -17.12 -8.66 0.92
N GLU A 29 -18.11 -9.50 1.22
CA GLU A 29 -18.32 -10.78 0.52
C GLU A 29 -18.75 -10.60 -0.94
N GLU A 30 -19.56 -9.59 -1.23
CA GLU A 30 -20.01 -9.27 -2.59
C GLU A 30 -18.83 -8.85 -3.46
N ASP A 31 -17.98 -7.94 -2.95
CA ASP A 31 -16.77 -7.51 -3.65
C ASP A 31 -15.74 -8.64 -3.77
N ASN A 32 -15.64 -9.55 -2.79
CA ASN A 32 -14.78 -10.73 -2.91
C ASN A 32 -15.23 -11.66 -4.05
N LEU A 33 -16.54 -11.86 -4.20
CA LEU A 33 -17.11 -12.64 -5.30
C LEU A 33 -16.84 -11.95 -6.64
N ILE A 34 -17.13 -10.65 -6.75
CA ILE A 34 -16.88 -9.86 -7.96
C ILE A 34 -15.40 -9.91 -8.34
N ALA A 35 -14.52 -9.69 -7.37
CA ALA A 35 -13.08 -9.76 -7.59
C ALA A 35 -12.66 -11.13 -8.10
N PHE A 36 -13.12 -12.22 -7.47
CA PHE A 36 -12.76 -13.58 -7.88
C PHE A 36 -13.18 -13.90 -9.32
N LEU A 37 -14.39 -13.49 -9.71
CA LEU A 37 -14.89 -13.63 -11.09
C LEU A 37 -14.06 -12.82 -12.09
N LEU A 38 -13.73 -11.58 -11.75
CA LEU A 38 -12.88 -10.73 -12.58
C LEU A 38 -11.44 -11.27 -12.69
N LEU A 39 -10.90 -11.88 -11.64
CA LEU A 39 -9.59 -12.55 -11.68
C LEU A 39 -9.60 -13.73 -12.65
N ASP A 40 -10.65 -14.56 -12.65
CA ASP A 40 -10.77 -15.69 -13.60
C ASP A 40 -10.86 -15.21 -15.05
N VAL A 41 -11.75 -14.25 -15.33
CA VAL A 41 -11.88 -13.65 -16.66
C VAL A 41 -10.58 -12.96 -17.09
N GLY A 42 -9.96 -12.20 -16.19
CA GLY A 42 -8.69 -11.53 -16.42
C GLY A 42 -7.55 -12.51 -16.70
N THR A 43 -7.53 -13.66 -16.03
CA THR A 43 -6.56 -14.73 -16.24
C THR A 43 -6.76 -15.39 -17.61
N GLU A 44 -7.99 -15.76 -17.96
CA GLU A 44 -8.27 -16.33 -19.28
C GLU A 44 -7.84 -15.36 -20.40
N MET A 45 -8.15 -14.07 -20.23
CA MET A 45 -7.77 -13.05 -21.20
C MET A 45 -6.25 -12.82 -21.25
N LEU A 46 -5.54 -12.88 -20.13
CA LEU A 46 -4.07 -12.87 -20.08
C LEU A 46 -3.48 -14.01 -20.91
N LEU A 47 -3.96 -15.24 -20.70
CA LEU A 47 -3.46 -16.44 -21.36
C LEU A 47 -3.75 -16.41 -22.86
N LYS A 48 -4.98 -16.07 -23.25
CA LYS A 48 -5.39 -15.93 -24.65
C LYS A 48 -4.62 -14.81 -25.36
N THR A 49 -4.43 -13.67 -24.71
CA THR A 49 -3.60 -12.58 -25.22
C THR A 49 -2.19 -13.10 -25.51
N TYR A 50 -1.56 -13.77 -24.56
CA TYR A 50 -0.21 -14.30 -24.75
C TYR A 50 -0.12 -15.29 -25.92
N LEU A 51 -1.07 -16.23 -26.04
CA LEU A 51 -1.09 -17.19 -27.16
C LEU A 51 -1.24 -16.50 -28.52
N GLY A 52 -2.02 -15.41 -28.56
CA GLY A 52 -2.29 -14.66 -29.79
C GLY A 52 -1.17 -13.72 -30.22
N LEU A 53 -0.09 -13.59 -29.43
CA LEU A 53 1.04 -12.74 -29.79
C LEU A 53 2.02 -13.46 -30.74
N PRO A 54 2.69 -12.70 -31.64
CA PRO A 54 3.72 -13.25 -32.52
C PRO A 54 4.88 -13.92 -31.78
N LYS A 55 5.52 -14.92 -32.41
CA LYS A 55 6.68 -15.62 -31.83
C LYS A 55 7.81 -14.71 -31.36
N LYS A 56 8.07 -13.62 -32.10
CA LYS A 56 9.10 -12.61 -31.76
C LYS A 56 8.86 -11.93 -30.40
N ILE A 57 7.61 -11.87 -29.93
CA ILE A 57 7.24 -11.28 -28.65
C ILE A 57 7.21 -12.36 -27.56
N THR A 58 6.67 -13.54 -27.87
CA THR A 58 6.41 -14.60 -26.89
C THR A 58 7.61 -15.51 -26.62
N GLY A 59 8.53 -15.62 -27.58
CA GLY A 59 9.57 -16.65 -27.60
C GLY A 59 9.00 -18.06 -27.73
N SER A 60 7.80 -18.21 -28.30
CA SER A 60 7.12 -19.50 -28.37
C SER A 60 7.72 -20.45 -29.41
N ILE A 61 7.85 -21.73 -29.04
CA ILE A 61 8.29 -22.82 -29.91
C ILE A 61 7.13 -23.38 -30.76
N THR A 62 5.92 -23.39 -30.22
CA THR A 62 4.68 -23.84 -30.88
C THR A 62 4.32 -22.96 -32.08
N SER A 63 3.72 -23.52 -33.13
CA SER A 63 3.31 -22.75 -34.33
C SER A 63 2.25 -21.69 -34.01
N GLU A 64 2.16 -20.62 -34.82
CA GLU A 64 1.14 -19.58 -34.58
C GLU A 64 -0.27 -20.11 -34.83
N ASP A 65 -0.47 -20.90 -35.89
CA ASP A 65 -1.76 -21.52 -36.24
C ASP A 65 -2.30 -22.41 -35.12
N GLU A 66 -1.44 -23.22 -34.51
CA GLU A 66 -1.81 -24.06 -33.38
C GLU A 66 -2.22 -23.24 -32.17
N ARG A 67 -1.46 -22.19 -31.82
CA ARG A 67 -1.85 -21.28 -30.72
C ARG A 67 -3.17 -20.58 -31.00
N TYR A 68 -3.39 -20.11 -32.24
CA TYR A 68 -4.66 -19.47 -32.62
C TYR A 68 -5.84 -20.44 -32.59
N SER A 69 -5.63 -21.71 -32.93
CA SER A 69 -6.64 -22.76 -32.77
C SER A 69 -7.00 -22.95 -31.29
N ILE A 70 -6.00 -23.01 -30.41
CA ILE A 70 -6.19 -23.20 -28.97
C ILE A 70 -6.97 -22.05 -28.32
N ILE A 71 -6.75 -20.80 -28.72
CA ILE A 71 -7.46 -19.63 -28.17
C ILE A 71 -8.99 -19.75 -28.29
N ARG A 72 -9.48 -20.48 -29.30
CA ARG A 72 -10.92 -20.69 -29.55
C ARG A 72 -11.51 -21.85 -28.76
N LYS A 73 -10.69 -22.62 -28.06
CA LYS A 73 -11.11 -23.78 -27.26
C LYS A 73 -11.43 -23.38 -25.81
N GLY A 74 -11.70 -24.39 -24.98
CA GLY A 74 -12.01 -24.22 -23.57
C GLY A 74 -10.81 -23.80 -22.73
N PHE A 75 -11.06 -23.43 -21.48
CA PHE A 75 -10.04 -22.93 -20.55
C PHE A 75 -8.87 -23.90 -20.36
N HIS A 76 -9.14 -25.20 -20.21
CA HIS A 76 -8.09 -26.21 -20.03
C HIS A 76 -7.18 -26.32 -21.27
N ASP A 77 -7.74 -26.25 -22.48
CA ASP A 77 -6.94 -26.23 -23.70
C ASP A 77 -6.03 -24.99 -23.75
N VAL A 78 -6.54 -23.83 -23.32
CA VAL A 78 -5.77 -22.59 -23.24
C VAL A 78 -4.61 -22.73 -22.25
N ILE A 79 -4.83 -23.32 -21.08
CA ILE A 79 -3.78 -23.58 -20.09
C ILE A 79 -2.70 -24.49 -20.68
N GLU A 80 -3.10 -25.62 -21.27
CA GLU A 80 -2.17 -26.57 -21.85
C GLU A 80 -1.40 -25.97 -23.04
N GLY A 81 -2.06 -25.14 -23.85
CA GLY A 81 -1.40 -24.38 -24.90
C GLY A 81 -0.35 -23.41 -24.38
N VAL A 82 -0.62 -22.71 -23.27
CA VAL A 82 0.38 -21.82 -22.64
C VAL A 82 1.52 -22.64 -22.05
N LYS A 83 1.24 -23.75 -21.39
CA LYS A 83 2.25 -24.63 -20.80
C LYS A 83 3.22 -25.18 -21.86
N ASN A 84 2.70 -25.55 -23.03
CA ASN A 84 3.49 -26.11 -24.13
C ASN A 84 4.12 -25.03 -25.04
N SER A 85 3.76 -23.76 -24.87
CA SER A 85 4.20 -22.69 -25.77
C SER A 85 5.70 -22.42 -25.68
N ARG A 86 6.32 -22.59 -24.51
CA ARG A 86 7.76 -22.39 -24.24
C ARG A 86 8.17 -22.93 -22.87
N GLN A 87 9.48 -23.14 -22.72
CA GLN A 87 10.08 -23.47 -21.43
C GLN A 87 10.10 -22.27 -20.47
N GLY A 88 10.09 -22.56 -19.16
CA GLY A 88 10.22 -21.55 -18.09
C GLY A 88 8.92 -20.85 -17.67
N ILE A 89 7.77 -21.28 -18.19
CA ILE A 89 6.46 -20.90 -17.62
C ILE A 89 6.21 -21.79 -16.39
N SER A 90 5.75 -21.19 -15.30
CA SER A 90 5.54 -21.91 -14.05
C SER A 90 4.37 -22.88 -14.14
N ALA A 91 4.66 -24.17 -14.29
CA ALA A 91 3.64 -25.23 -14.28
C ALA A 91 2.83 -25.26 -12.97
N LYS A 92 3.48 -24.94 -11.85
CA LYS A 92 2.83 -24.82 -10.54
C LYS A 92 1.78 -23.71 -10.52
N ASP A 93 2.11 -22.55 -11.09
CA ASP A 93 1.18 -21.42 -11.12
C ASP A 93 0.04 -21.66 -12.11
N LEU A 94 0.30 -22.32 -13.24
CA LEU A 94 -0.77 -22.77 -14.14
C LEU A 94 -1.73 -23.78 -13.48
N ALA A 95 -1.21 -24.75 -12.72
CA ALA A 95 -2.04 -25.70 -11.98
C ALA A 95 -2.90 -24.99 -10.90
N ARG A 96 -2.38 -23.94 -10.25
CA ARG A 96 -3.14 -23.11 -9.32
C ARG A 96 -4.25 -22.33 -10.03
N VAL A 97 -3.99 -21.81 -11.22
CA VAL A 97 -5.03 -21.18 -12.05
C VAL A 97 -6.16 -22.16 -12.35
N GLU A 98 -5.86 -23.41 -12.71
CA GLU A 98 -6.88 -24.43 -12.93
C GLU A 98 -7.69 -24.75 -11.66
N PHE A 99 -7.03 -24.80 -10.50
CA PHE A 99 -7.70 -24.95 -9.22
C PHE A 99 -8.70 -23.81 -8.94
N PHE A 100 -8.28 -22.55 -9.14
CA PHE A 100 -9.17 -21.39 -8.94
C PHE A 100 -10.31 -21.32 -9.96
N HIS A 101 -10.04 -21.71 -11.21
CA HIS A 101 -11.08 -21.87 -12.23
C HIS A 101 -12.12 -22.93 -11.82
N GLY A 102 -11.67 -24.03 -11.21
CA GLY A 102 -12.56 -25.05 -10.64
C GLY A 102 -13.43 -24.52 -9.50
N ILE A 103 -12.88 -23.65 -8.63
CA ILE A 103 -13.67 -22.95 -7.61
C ILE A 103 -14.72 -22.08 -8.28
N ARG A 104 -14.35 -21.27 -9.28
CA ARG A 104 -15.30 -20.46 -10.04
C ARG A 104 -16.45 -21.31 -10.58
N ASN A 105 -16.16 -22.46 -11.19
CA ASN A 105 -17.21 -23.31 -11.76
C ASN A 105 -18.18 -23.81 -10.70
N LYS A 106 -17.70 -24.12 -9.49
CA LYS A 106 -18.57 -24.48 -8.36
C LYS A 106 -19.44 -23.32 -7.90
N LEU A 107 -18.91 -22.09 -7.88
CA LEU A 107 -19.68 -20.88 -7.53
C LEU A 107 -20.88 -20.69 -8.46
N TYR A 108 -20.72 -20.96 -9.76
CA TYR A 108 -21.81 -20.87 -10.74
C TYR A 108 -22.86 -21.98 -10.62
N HIS A 109 -22.44 -23.19 -10.25
CA HIS A 109 -23.30 -24.37 -10.30
C HIS A 109 -23.97 -24.74 -8.98
N GLN A 110 -23.46 -24.26 -7.84
CA GLN A 110 -23.96 -24.68 -6.52
C GLN A 110 -24.99 -23.76 -5.88
N GLY A 111 -25.40 -22.65 -6.53
CA GLY A 111 -26.62 -21.87 -6.24
C GLY A 111 -26.74 -21.21 -4.85
N ASN A 112 -25.91 -21.57 -3.89
CA ASN A 112 -26.07 -21.23 -2.47
C ASN A 112 -24.82 -20.51 -1.97
N GLY A 113 -24.89 -19.19 -1.76
CA GLY A 113 -24.16 -18.43 -0.74
C GLY A 113 -22.68 -18.72 -0.51
N LEU A 114 -21.96 -19.30 -1.47
CA LEU A 114 -20.55 -19.65 -1.32
C LEU A 114 -19.75 -18.35 -1.35
N THR A 115 -19.32 -17.93 -0.17
CA THR A 115 -18.44 -16.80 0.00
C THR A 115 -17.04 -17.20 -0.44
N VAL A 116 -16.40 -16.35 -1.23
CA VAL A 116 -15.00 -16.56 -1.62
C VAL A 116 -14.14 -16.29 -0.40
N GLN A 117 -13.43 -17.32 0.06
CA GLN A 117 -12.46 -17.15 1.13
C GLN A 117 -11.35 -16.19 0.68
N ARG A 118 -11.06 -15.20 1.51
CA ARG A 118 -10.07 -14.17 1.22
C ARG A 118 -8.67 -14.73 0.93
N VAL A 119 -8.30 -15.82 1.60
CA VAL A 119 -7.03 -16.51 1.33
C VAL A 119 -6.92 -16.99 -0.13
N HIS A 120 -8.01 -17.52 -0.71
CA HIS A 120 -8.01 -17.93 -2.12
C HIS A 120 -7.86 -16.74 -3.05
N LEU A 121 -8.45 -15.59 -2.70
CA LEU A 121 -8.37 -14.37 -3.48
C LEU A 121 -6.94 -13.81 -3.49
N GLU A 122 -6.31 -13.75 -2.32
CA GLU A 122 -4.92 -13.29 -2.16
C GLU A 122 -3.92 -14.22 -2.88
N GLU A 123 -4.11 -15.53 -2.77
CA GLU A 123 -3.32 -16.51 -3.51
C GLU A 123 -3.52 -16.39 -5.02
N TYR A 124 -4.76 -16.20 -5.48
CA TYR A 124 -5.03 -16.07 -6.91
C TYR A 124 -4.39 -14.80 -7.49
N ILE A 125 -4.47 -13.67 -6.77
CA ILE A 125 -3.77 -12.44 -7.14
C ILE A 125 -2.27 -12.68 -7.26
N SER A 126 -1.66 -13.37 -6.28
CA SER A 126 -0.23 -13.67 -6.28
C SER A 126 0.21 -14.48 -7.51
N VAL A 127 -0.57 -15.50 -7.86
CA VAL A 127 -0.37 -16.33 -9.05
C VAL A 127 -0.48 -15.50 -10.33
N ILE A 128 -1.52 -14.68 -10.44
CA ILE A 128 -1.75 -13.84 -11.62
C ILE A 128 -0.62 -12.82 -11.79
N LYS A 129 -0.18 -12.15 -10.72
CA LYS A 129 0.98 -11.24 -10.76
C LYS A 129 2.22 -11.92 -11.33
N THR A 130 2.48 -13.16 -10.92
CA THR A 130 3.59 -13.96 -11.43
C THR A 130 3.43 -14.24 -12.93
N LEU A 131 2.24 -14.65 -13.37
CA LEU A 131 1.96 -14.92 -14.78
C LEU A 131 2.05 -13.67 -15.66
N PHE A 132 1.61 -12.49 -15.20
CA PHE A 132 1.80 -11.22 -15.94
C PHE A 132 3.28 -10.91 -16.18
N LYS A 133 4.13 -11.11 -15.17
CA LYS A 133 5.58 -10.91 -15.29
C LYS A 133 6.17 -11.93 -16.28
N GLN A 134 5.75 -13.18 -16.22
CA GLN A 134 6.27 -14.24 -17.08
C GLN A 134 5.85 -14.05 -18.55
N LEU A 135 4.55 -13.85 -18.80
CA LEU A 135 3.93 -13.93 -20.13
C LEU A 135 3.91 -12.60 -20.87
N LEU A 136 3.59 -11.50 -20.20
CA LEU A 136 3.44 -10.18 -20.82
C LEU A 136 4.52 -9.18 -20.42
N LYS A 137 5.46 -9.57 -19.54
CA LYS A 137 6.52 -8.68 -19.01
C LYS A 137 5.96 -7.43 -18.31
N VAL A 138 4.80 -7.58 -17.66
CA VAL A 138 4.14 -6.53 -16.90
C VAL A 138 4.31 -6.81 -15.41
N ASP A 139 4.78 -5.81 -14.67
CA ASP A 139 4.73 -5.82 -13.21
C ASP A 139 3.46 -5.10 -12.73
N LEU A 140 2.47 -5.86 -12.27
CA LEU A 140 1.21 -5.30 -11.80
C LEU A 140 1.38 -4.42 -10.56
N ASP A 141 2.35 -4.70 -9.69
CA ASP A 141 2.57 -3.88 -8.49
C ASP A 141 2.98 -2.46 -8.89
N VAL A 142 3.84 -2.31 -9.91
CA VAL A 142 4.24 -1.01 -10.47
C VAL A 142 3.07 -0.30 -11.19
N GLN A 143 2.16 -1.07 -11.80
CA GLN A 143 0.99 -0.50 -12.46
C GLN A 143 -0.06 -0.01 -11.45
N LEU A 144 -0.14 -0.65 -10.28
CA LEU A 144 -1.08 -0.34 -9.22
C LEU A 144 -0.52 0.67 -8.21
N SER A 145 0.80 0.80 -8.07
CA SER A 145 1.45 1.69 -7.10
C SER A 145 1.22 3.19 -7.34
N ASN A 146 0.52 3.57 -8.42
CA ASN A 146 0.14 4.95 -8.72
C ASN A 146 -1.31 5.04 -9.22
N SER A 147 -2.27 4.37 -8.56
CA SER A 147 -3.66 4.81 -8.72
C SER A 147 -3.69 6.27 -8.32
N SER A 148 -3.85 7.17 -9.29
CA SER A 148 -4.12 8.59 -9.05
C SER A 148 -5.14 8.65 -7.91
N LEU A 149 -4.81 9.41 -6.86
CA LEU A 149 -5.74 9.67 -5.76
C LEU A 149 -7.11 9.89 -6.37
N THR A 150 -8.11 9.12 -5.93
CA THR A 150 -9.48 9.43 -6.31
C THR A 150 -9.76 10.86 -5.87
N LYS A 151 -10.71 11.54 -6.51
CA LYS A 151 -11.07 12.92 -6.13
C LYS A 151 -11.40 13.01 -4.64
N GLU A 152 -12.06 11.99 -4.10
CA GLU A 152 -12.39 11.84 -2.67
C GLU A 152 -11.15 11.66 -1.78
N GLU A 153 -10.17 10.86 -2.21
CA GLU A 153 -8.91 10.69 -1.49
C GLU A 153 -8.08 11.98 -1.49
N ALA A 154 -8.05 12.69 -2.62
CA ALA A 154 -7.37 13.98 -2.72
C ALA A 154 -8.05 15.04 -1.83
N GLU A 155 -9.37 15.07 -1.78
CA GLU A 155 -10.15 15.95 -0.90
C GLU A 155 -9.91 15.60 0.59
N ARG A 156 -9.92 14.32 0.98
CA ARG A 156 -9.58 13.89 2.35
C ARG A 156 -8.17 14.30 2.75
N ILE A 157 -7.19 14.12 1.87
CA ILE A 157 -5.81 14.54 2.13
C ILE A 157 -5.73 16.06 2.31
N SER A 158 -6.49 16.83 1.52
CA SER A 158 -6.56 18.29 1.65
C SER A 158 -7.11 18.70 3.02
N LEU A 159 -8.20 18.07 3.47
CA LEU A 159 -8.81 18.32 4.79
C LEU A 159 -7.83 17.99 5.92
N ILE A 160 -7.20 16.81 5.88
CA ILE A 160 -6.22 16.39 6.90
C ILE A 160 -5.03 17.38 6.96
N LYS A 161 -4.56 17.87 5.80
CA LYS A 161 -3.48 18.87 5.77
C LYS A 161 -3.89 20.19 6.42
N ALA A 162 -5.13 20.62 6.23
CA ALA A 162 -5.66 21.82 6.87
C ALA A 162 -5.73 21.65 8.40
N ASP A 163 -6.25 20.51 8.88
CA ASP A 163 -6.35 20.20 10.31
C ASP A 163 -4.97 20.13 10.99
N ILE A 164 -3.99 19.52 10.32
CA ILE A 164 -2.59 19.48 10.79
C ILE A 164 -2.02 20.90 10.86
N HIS A 165 -2.26 21.73 9.84
CA HIS A 165 -1.76 23.10 9.81
C HIS A 165 -2.36 23.95 10.94
N GLU A 166 -3.66 23.82 11.19
CA GLU A 166 -4.34 24.50 12.29
C GLU A 166 -3.82 24.03 13.66
N SER A 167 -3.67 22.72 13.84
CA SER A 167 -3.13 22.12 15.07
C SER A 167 -1.69 22.59 15.34
N LEU A 168 -0.85 22.68 14.31
CA LEU A 168 0.51 23.22 14.42
C LEU A 168 0.50 24.70 14.78
N LYS A 169 -0.41 25.49 14.21
CA LYS A 169 -0.57 26.92 14.54
C LYS A 169 -0.96 27.11 16.01
N LEU A 170 -1.95 26.35 16.50
CA LEU A 170 -2.37 26.37 17.90
C LEU A 170 -1.24 25.96 18.85
N THR A 171 -0.49 24.91 18.48
CA THR A 171 0.66 24.45 19.26
C THR A 171 1.73 25.53 19.37
N ARG A 172 2.01 26.26 18.27
CA ARG A 172 2.96 27.38 18.28
C ARG A 172 2.50 28.54 19.17
N ILE A 173 1.21 28.84 19.21
CA ILE A 173 0.64 29.87 20.10
C ILE A 173 0.81 29.44 21.56
N LYS A 174 0.36 28.23 21.91
CA LYS A 174 0.51 27.71 23.27
C LYS A 174 1.96 27.63 23.74
N ARG A 175 2.89 27.33 22.83
CA ARG A 175 4.33 27.35 23.11
C ARG A 175 4.80 28.75 23.52
N LYS A 176 4.38 29.79 22.80
CA LYS A 176 4.70 31.18 23.13
C LYS A 176 4.08 31.63 24.45
N ASP A 177 2.83 31.23 24.71
CA ASP A 177 2.16 31.54 25.97
C ASP A 177 2.90 30.91 27.15
N LEU A 178 3.31 29.65 27.01
CA LEU A 178 4.11 28.95 28.03
C LEU A 178 5.47 29.62 28.25
N GLU A 179 6.16 30.01 27.17
CA GLU A 179 7.42 30.75 27.25
C GLU A 179 7.25 32.08 28.00
N LEU A 180 6.19 32.83 27.72
CA LEU A 180 5.84 34.07 28.41
C LEU A 180 5.56 33.82 29.90
N CYS A 181 4.76 32.80 30.24
CA CYS A 181 4.50 32.44 31.64
C CYS A 181 5.78 32.10 32.39
N CYS A 182 6.68 31.33 31.76
CA CYS A 182 7.99 31.01 32.34
C CYS A 182 8.81 32.28 32.62
N ASN A 183 8.78 33.27 31.72
CA ASN A 183 9.46 34.56 31.93
C ASN A 183 8.87 35.32 33.11
N LEU A 184 7.55 35.42 33.17
CA LEU A 184 6.85 36.12 34.25
C LEU A 184 7.11 35.48 35.62
N VAL A 185 7.18 34.15 35.71
CA VAL A 185 7.51 33.45 36.96
C VAL A 185 8.91 33.83 37.45
N VAL A 186 9.90 33.86 36.56
CA VAL A 186 11.28 34.25 36.91
C VAL A 186 11.35 35.72 37.33
N GLU A 187 10.59 36.59 36.68
CA GLU A 187 10.56 38.03 37.03
C GLU A 187 9.82 38.29 38.36
N THR A 188 8.72 37.59 38.61
CA THR A 188 7.83 37.82 39.76
C THR A 188 8.36 37.17 41.04
N VAL A 189 8.91 35.97 40.95
CA VAL A 189 9.58 35.32 42.09
C VAL A 189 10.93 36.03 42.25
N ALA A 190 10.94 37.07 43.09
CA ALA A 190 11.97 38.09 43.20
C ALA A 190 13.40 37.56 42.87
N PRO A 191 14.19 38.27 42.03
CA PRO A 191 15.56 37.85 41.71
C PRO A 191 16.48 37.69 42.94
N LYS A 192 16.05 38.19 44.10
CA LYS A 192 16.72 38.06 45.40
C LYS A 192 16.37 36.78 46.18
N LEU A 193 15.29 36.09 45.83
CA LEU A 193 14.85 34.83 46.44
C LEU A 193 15.40 33.60 45.70
N LEU A 194 15.76 33.76 44.42
CA LEU A 194 16.33 32.69 43.62
C LEU A 194 17.85 32.77 43.63
N LEU A 195 18.51 31.66 43.95
CA LEU A 195 19.96 31.55 43.85
C LEU A 195 20.40 31.83 42.39
N PRO A 196 21.50 32.55 42.15
CA PRO A 196 21.99 32.82 40.79
C PRO A 196 22.20 31.56 39.95
N SER A 197 22.56 30.45 40.59
CA SER A 197 22.70 29.13 39.96
C SER A 197 21.36 28.59 39.42
N PHE A 198 20.26 28.81 40.14
CA PHE A 198 18.92 28.44 39.69
C PHE A 198 18.51 29.25 38.46
N ILE A 199 18.69 30.58 38.49
CA ILE A 199 18.36 31.47 37.37
C ILE A 199 19.12 31.03 36.11
N ARG A 200 20.43 30.74 36.24
CA ARG A 200 21.26 30.26 35.12
C ARG A 200 20.76 28.92 34.58
N ASN A 201 20.50 27.94 35.44
CA ASN A 201 20.06 26.61 35.03
C ASN A 201 18.67 26.66 34.37
N PHE A 202 17.74 27.43 34.92
CA PHE A 202 16.41 27.61 34.35
C PHE A 202 16.46 28.30 32.99
N THR A 203 17.31 29.32 32.83
CA THR A 203 17.50 30.01 31.55
C THR A 203 18.07 29.08 30.48
N ASN A 204 19.02 28.21 30.84
CA ASN A 204 19.57 27.20 29.93
C ASN A 204 18.52 26.16 29.55
N PHE A 205 17.80 25.60 30.53
CA PHE A 205 16.72 24.66 30.28
C PHE A 205 15.63 25.25 29.39
N ARG A 206 15.28 26.53 29.58
CA ARG A 206 14.35 27.26 28.70
C ARG A 206 14.88 27.34 27.26
N LYS A 207 16.14 27.76 27.07
CA LYS A 207 16.74 27.85 25.73
C LYS A 207 16.75 26.50 25.02
N GLU A 208 17.00 25.41 25.75
CA GLU A 208 16.97 24.05 25.22
C GLU A 208 15.54 23.57 24.93
N ALA A 209 14.58 23.80 25.83
CA ALA A 209 13.20 23.35 25.67
C ALA A 209 12.44 24.07 24.54
N PHE A 210 12.90 25.25 24.13
CA PHE A 210 12.26 26.08 23.10
C PHE A 210 13.13 26.32 21.85
N SER A 211 14.30 25.67 21.72
CA SER A 211 15.09 25.71 20.48
C SER A 211 14.32 25.09 19.31
N GLU A 212 14.62 25.51 18.07
CA GLU A 212 13.95 25.01 16.86
C GLU A 212 14.28 23.55 16.53
N ASP A 213 15.29 22.96 17.17
CA ASP A 213 15.62 21.55 17.03
C ASP A 213 14.70 20.66 17.88
N ASP A 214 14.16 19.60 17.25
CA ASP A 214 13.18 18.65 17.80
C ASP A 214 13.55 18.15 19.22
N TYR A 215 12.93 18.74 20.23
CA TYR A 215 13.08 18.29 21.61
C TYR A 215 12.35 16.96 21.80
N ILE A 216 13.12 15.86 21.82
CA ILE A 216 12.59 14.52 22.08
C ILE A 216 12.21 14.43 23.56
N LEU A 217 10.92 14.22 23.85
CA LEU A 217 10.29 14.04 25.17
C LEU A 217 10.98 13.03 26.13
N LYS A 218 11.97 12.25 25.67
CA LYS A 218 12.78 11.35 26.52
C LYS A 218 13.66 12.09 27.52
N GLU A 219 14.12 13.31 27.23
CA GLU A 219 15.09 14.00 28.10
C GLU A 219 14.45 14.71 29.31
N MET A 220 13.15 15.00 29.26
CA MET A 220 12.40 15.64 30.35
C MET A 220 12.48 14.86 31.67
N ARG A 221 12.48 13.52 31.61
CA ARG A 221 12.48 12.67 32.81
C ARG A 221 13.80 12.73 33.59
N SER A 222 14.93 12.94 32.90
CA SER A 222 16.29 12.99 33.47
C SER A 222 16.61 14.36 34.09
N SER A 223 16.17 15.43 33.42
CA SER A 223 16.50 16.80 33.84
C SER A 223 15.64 17.25 35.03
N LEU A 224 14.36 16.84 35.08
CA LEU A 224 13.48 17.11 36.22
C LEU A 224 13.89 16.37 37.50
N THR A 225 14.44 15.14 37.39
CA THR A 225 14.96 14.39 38.55
C THR A 225 16.23 15.04 39.11
N LYS A 226 17.13 15.53 38.25
CA LYS A 226 18.33 16.26 38.69
C LYS A 226 17.99 17.62 39.32
N GLY A 227 16.99 18.33 38.79
CA GLY A 227 16.52 19.59 39.37
C GLY A 227 15.89 19.42 40.76
N TYR A 228 15.04 18.41 40.94
CA TYR A 228 14.45 18.09 42.24
C TYR A 228 15.49 17.64 43.28
N GLN A 229 16.52 16.89 42.88
CA GLN A 229 17.59 16.47 43.78
C GLN A 229 18.44 17.64 44.30
N MET A 230 18.70 18.67 43.48
CA MET A 230 19.46 19.84 43.95
C MET A 230 18.66 20.73 44.92
N ILE A 231 17.34 20.79 44.79
CA ILE A 231 16.46 21.57 45.68
C ILE A 231 16.35 20.88 47.04
N LEU A 232 16.35 19.55 47.08
CA LEU A 232 16.27 18.76 48.32
C LEU A 232 17.61 18.57 49.04
N MET A 233 18.74 18.83 48.40
CA MET A 233 20.08 18.74 49.03
C MET A 233 20.55 20.05 49.69
N ASN A 234 19.78 21.15 49.60
CA ASN A 234 20.13 22.46 50.17
C ASN A 234 19.07 23.00 51.16
N VAL A 235 18.25 22.11 51.74
CA VAL A 235 17.36 22.39 52.88
C VAL A 235 17.89 21.66 54.11
#